data_AF-K0S3Q1-F1
#
_entry.id   AF-K0S3Q1-F1
#
_cell.length_a   1.000
_cell.length_b   1.000
_cell.length_c   1.000
_cell.angle_alpha   90.00
_cell.angle_beta   90.00
_cell.angle_gamma   90.00
#
_symmetry.space_group_name_H-M   'P 1'
#
loop_
_entity.id
_entity.type
_entity.pdbx_description
1 polymer ?
#
loop_
_entity_poly.entity_id
_entity_poly.type
_entity_poly.pdbx_seq_one_letter_code
_entity_poly.pdbx_strand_id
1 'polypeptide(L)'
;MECARGAAKRRRVSTVESALASIDVLGHLATFLEAGELCQVRATCKALGSSDQSTFDGLSMAEEAARRIFESAFCEEKAMLPRQDGEGWIELYHHLLMLRARLAFDQLLGRYIEHKEGDKAVVRSTGESSAICGNHIMRAGKHWATFISSRHSYLSVGVIRPLPGWDQRALEEFTPTNPRFWRAMLRER
;
A
#
# COMPACT_ATOMS: atom_id res chain seq x y z
N MET A 1 2.54 51.98 -13.76
CA MET A 1 3.39 50.86 -14.23
C MET A 1 3.11 49.52 -13.51
N GLU A 2 1.98 49.34 -12.82
CA GLU A 2 1.71 48.11 -12.02
C GLU A 2 0.90 47.03 -12.75
N CYS A 3 0.12 47.38 -13.79
CA CYS A 3 -0.71 46.41 -14.52
C CYS A 3 0.08 45.31 -15.26
N ALA A 4 1.31 45.59 -15.73
CA ALA A 4 2.12 44.64 -16.48
C ALA A 4 2.69 43.50 -15.61
N ARG A 5 3.00 43.78 -14.33
CA ARG A 5 3.52 42.77 -13.37
C ARG A 5 2.46 41.72 -13.02
N GLY A 6 1.20 42.11 -12.89
CA GLY A 6 0.09 41.18 -12.62
C GLY A 6 -0.23 40.24 -13.79
N ALA A 7 -0.07 40.71 -15.03
CA ALA A 7 -0.26 39.89 -16.23
C ALA A 7 0.87 38.88 -16.43
N ALA A 8 2.13 39.29 -16.23
CA ALA A 8 3.28 38.38 -16.31
C ALA A 8 3.24 37.30 -15.22
N LYS A 9 2.78 37.63 -14.01
CA LYS A 9 2.63 36.67 -12.90
C LYS A 9 1.52 35.65 -13.19
N ARG A 10 0.35 36.10 -13.67
CA ARG A 10 -0.75 35.21 -14.09
C ARG A 10 -0.37 34.28 -15.24
N ARG A 11 0.42 34.77 -16.22
CA ARG A 11 0.89 33.95 -17.34
C ARG A 11 1.84 32.83 -16.88
N ARG A 12 2.75 33.13 -15.93
CA ARG A 12 3.61 32.10 -15.34
C ARG A 12 2.84 31.04 -14.57
N VAL A 13 1.84 31.44 -13.79
CA VAL A 13 0.96 30.49 -13.07
C VAL A 13 0.25 29.58 -14.06
N SER A 14 -0.34 30.11 -15.13
CA SER A 14 -1.02 29.29 -16.14
C SER A 14 -0.06 28.32 -16.86
N THR A 15 1.18 28.74 -17.15
CA THR A 15 2.18 27.86 -17.79
C THR A 15 2.59 26.72 -16.86
N VAL A 16 2.76 26.99 -15.57
CA VAL A 16 3.10 25.97 -14.57
C VAL A 16 1.93 25.01 -14.36
N GLU A 17 0.69 25.51 -14.29
CA GLU A 17 -0.51 24.67 -14.20
C GLU A 17 -0.66 23.76 -15.42
N SER A 18 -0.42 24.25 -16.64
CA SER A 18 -0.42 23.42 -17.84
C SER A 18 0.69 22.37 -17.86
N ALA A 19 1.87 22.70 -17.33
CA ALA A 19 2.98 21.74 -17.23
C ALA A 19 2.72 20.65 -16.18
N LEU A 20 2.10 21.00 -15.05
CA LEU A 20 1.68 20.05 -14.02
C LEU A 20 0.48 19.19 -14.45
N ALA A 21 -0.34 19.71 -15.36
CA ALA A 21 -1.38 18.95 -16.06
C ALA A 21 -0.83 18.12 -17.24
N SER A 22 0.49 17.96 -17.36
CA SER A 22 1.09 16.98 -18.26
C SER A 22 1.13 15.60 -17.60
N ILE A 23 0.60 14.60 -18.30
CA ILE A 23 0.58 13.21 -17.84
C ILE A 23 2.00 12.64 -17.66
N ASP A 24 2.97 13.09 -18.45
CA ASP A 24 4.35 12.57 -18.36
C ASP A 24 5.07 13.12 -17.14
N VAL A 25 4.81 14.39 -16.78
CA VAL A 25 5.32 15.01 -15.56
C VAL A 25 4.67 14.37 -14.34
N LEU A 26 3.35 14.19 -14.37
CA LEU A 26 2.62 13.51 -13.29
C LEU A 26 3.10 12.07 -13.12
N GLY A 27 3.34 11.33 -14.21
CA GLY A 27 3.88 9.97 -14.16
C GLY A 27 5.23 9.91 -13.47
N HIS A 28 6.14 10.86 -13.76
CA HIS A 28 7.42 10.96 -13.05
C HIS A 28 7.27 11.36 -11.58
N LEU A 29 6.34 12.27 -11.25
CA LEU A 29 6.10 12.63 -9.85
C LEU A 29 5.48 11.47 -9.07
N ALA A 30 4.57 10.73 -9.70
CA ALA A 30 3.88 9.61 -9.08
C ALA A 30 4.83 8.46 -8.70
N THR A 31 6.01 8.32 -9.32
CA THR A 31 7.01 7.33 -8.86
C THR A 31 7.62 7.67 -7.50
N PHE A 32 7.52 8.92 -7.06
CA PHE A 32 7.96 9.38 -5.74
C PHE A 32 6.84 9.42 -4.70
N LEU A 33 5.59 9.18 -5.11
CA LEU A 33 4.42 9.27 -4.24
C LEU A 33 3.95 7.88 -3.85
N GLU A 34 3.56 7.72 -2.59
CA GLU A 34 2.78 6.55 -2.17
C GLU A 34 1.37 6.61 -2.77
N ALA A 35 0.72 5.46 -2.90
CA ALA A 35 -0.63 5.40 -3.46
C ALA A 35 -1.65 6.25 -2.66
N GLY A 36 -1.49 6.35 -1.34
CA GLY A 36 -2.32 7.22 -0.50
C GLY A 36 -2.14 8.71 -0.83
N GLU A 37 -0.92 9.14 -1.11
CA GLU A 37 -0.60 10.51 -1.52
C GLU A 37 -1.15 10.79 -2.92
N LEU A 38 -1.06 9.82 -3.83
CA LEU A 38 -1.65 9.93 -5.17
C LEU A 38 -3.18 10.05 -5.11
N CYS A 39 -3.84 9.31 -4.19
CA CYS A 39 -5.26 9.48 -3.89
C CYS A 39 -5.59 10.88 -3.36
N GLN A 40 -4.74 11.44 -2.48
CA GLN A 40 -4.91 12.80 -1.99
C GLN A 40 -4.73 13.85 -3.09
N VAL A 41 -3.73 13.68 -3.96
CA VAL A 41 -3.51 14.54 -5.14
C VAL A 41 -4.74 14.52 -6.05
N ARG A 42 -5.28 13.33 -6.33
CA ARG A 42 -6.54 13.16 -7.08
C ARG A 42 -7.71 13.89 -6.42
N ALA A 43 -7.86 13.78 -5.10
CA ALA A 43 -8.98 14.37 -4.37
C ALA A 43 -8.89 15.90 -4.24
N THR A 44 -7.68 16.43 -4.06
CA THR A 44 -7.43 17.86 -3.81
C THR A 44 -7.30 18.68 -5.09
N CYS A 45 -6.81 18.08 -6.18
CA CYS A 45 -6.57 18.78 -7.44
C CYS A 45 -7.57 18.37 -8.52
N LYS A 46 -8.53 19.26 -8.81
CA LYS A 46 -9.59 19.01 -9.81
C LYS A 46 -9.04 18.65 -11.20
N ALA A 47 -7.96 19.29 -11.64
CA ALA A 47 -7.35 19.01 -12.95
C ALA A 47 -6.83 17.57 -13.04
N LEU A 48 -6.32 17.02 -11.93
CA LEU A 48 -5.74 15.67 -11.88
C LEU A 48 -6.77 14.59 -11.54
N GLY A 49 -7.84 14.97 -10.83
CA GLY A 49 -8.91 14.08 -10.41
C GLY A 49 -10.13 14.03 -11.32
N SER A 50 -10.32 15.02 -12.21
CA SER A 50 -11.41 14.99 -13.18
C SER A 50 -11.17 13.91 -14.23
N SER A 51 -12.16 13.05 -14.44
CA SER A 51 -12.20 12.13 -15.56
C SER A 51 -12.94 12.80 -16.72
N ASP A 52 -12.21 13.21 -17.76
CA ASP A 52 -12.83 13.63 -19.01
C ASP A 52 -13.01 12.39 -19.90
N GLN A 53 -14.26 12.06 -20.27
CA GLN A 53 -14.59 10.86 -21.06
C GLN A 53 -13.86 10.79 -22.41
N SER A 54 -13.40 11.93 -22.94
CA SER A 54 -12.64 12.01 -24.18
C SER A 54 -11.14 11.73 -24.04
N THR A 55 -10.61 11.64 -22.81
CA THR A 55 -9.19 11.47 -22.53
C THR A 55 -8.94 10.25 -21.65
N PHE A 56 -7.91 9.48 -21.96
CA PHE A 56 -7.44 8.33 -21.16
C PHE A 56 -8.52 7.29 -20.84
N ASP A 57 -9.38 6.95 -21.82
CA ASP A 57 -10.46 5.97 -21.67
C ASP A 57 -11.41 6.25 -20.48
N GLY A 58 -11.59 7.54 -20.14
CA GLY A 58 -12.43 7.96 -19.01
C GLY A 58 -11.75 7.85 -17.64
N LEU A 59 -10.43 7.64 -17.60
CA LEU A 59 -9.64 7.70 -16.37
C LEU A 59 -9.32 9.14 -16.00
N SER A 60 -9.21 9.40 -14.69
CA SER A 60 -8.56 10.63 -14.23
C SER A 60 -7.05 10.59 -14.52
N MET A 61 -6.39 11.74 -14.61
CA MET A 61 -4.95 11.77 -14.86
C MET A 61 -4.14 10.99 -13.81
N ALA A 62 -4.55 11.03 -12.53
CA ALA A 62 -3.88 10.27 -11.47
C ALA A 62 -4.02 8.74 -11.68
N GLU A 63 -5.18 8.29 -12.14
CA GLU A 63 -5.42 6.87 -12.48
C GLU A 63 -4.62 6.45 -13.70
N GLU A 64 -4.53 7.30 -14.73
CA GLU A 64 -3.70 7.05 -15.91
C GLU A 64 -2.20 7.00 -15.56
N ALA A 65 -1.73 7.88 -14.68
CA ALA A 65 -0.35 7.85 -14.21
C ALA A 65 -0.03 6.54 -13.48
N ALA A 66 -0.92 6.11 -12.57
CA ALA A 66 -0.80 4.83 -11.88
C ALA A 66 -0.81 3.65 -12.87
N ARG A 67 -1.68 3.70 -13.89
CA ARG A 67 -1.74 2.69 -14.95
C ARG A 67 -0.41 2.55 -15.67
N ARG A 68 0.18 3.65 -16.14
CA ARG A 68 1.47 3.63 -16.87
C ARG A 68 2.60 3.05 -16.02
N ILE A 69 2.66 3.41 -14.73
CA ILE A 69 3.65 2.86 -13.81
C ILE A 69 3.44 1.34 -13.67
N PHE A 70 2.21 0.90 -13.47
CA PHE A 70 1.89 -0.53 -13.38
C PHE A 70 2.22 -1.28 -14.68
N GLU A 71 1.87 -0.73 -15.85
CA GLU A 71 2.17 -1.33 -17.15
C GLU A 71 3.67 -1.47 -17.38
N SER A 72 4.48 -0.53 -16.89
CA SER A 72 5.95 -0.55 -16.94
C SER A 72 6.61 -1.57 -16.00
N ALA A 73 5.85 -2.19 -15.09
CA ALA A 73 6.35 -3.19 -14.15
C ALA A 73 6.74 -4.50 -14.85
N PHE A 74 7.54 -5.33 -14.16
CA PHE A 74 8.00 -6.60 -14.71
C PHE A 74 6.83 -7.56 -14.94
N CYS A 75 6.95 -8.43 -15.95
CA CYS A 75 5.89 -9.37 -16.30
C CYS A 75 5.58 -10.33 -15.15
N GLU A 76 6.56 -10.77 -14.36
CA GLU A 76 6.30 -11.62 -13.21
C GLU A 76 5.50 -10.89 -12.12
N GLU A 77 5.81 -9.62 -11.84
CA GLU A 77 5.08 -8.81 -10.86
C GLU A 77 3.62 -8.61 -11.28
N LYS A 78 3.40 -8.30 -12.56
CA LYS A 78 2.04 -8.16 -13.11
C LYS A 78 1.27 -9.48 -13.07
N ALA A 79 1.94 -10.61 -13.29
CA ALA A 79 1.32 -11.94 -13.19
C ALA A 79 0.89 -12.29 -11.75
N MET A 80 1.55 -11.72 -10.74
CA MET A 80 1.17 -11.87 -9.32
C MET A 80 0.02 -10.94 -8.92
N LEU A 81 -0.28 -9.92 -9.71
CA LEU A 81 -1.30 -8.90 -9.43
C LEU A 81 -2.35 -8.85 -10.55
N PRO A 82 -3.13 -9.93 -10.76
CA PRO A 82 -4.22 -9.90 -11.73
C PRO A 82 -5.25 -8.85 -11.31
N ARG A 83 -5.64 -8.00 -12.26
CA ARG A 83 -6.67 -6.97 -12.06
C ARG A 83 -8.02 -7.62 -11.82
N GLN A 84 -8.72 -7.19 -10.78
CA GLN A 84 -10.09 -7.60 -10.49
C GLN A 84 -11.10 -6.60 -11.08
N ASP A 85 -12.32 -7.06 -11.35
CA ASP A 85 -13.39 -6.21 -11.88
C ASP A 85 -13.73 -5.09 -10.88
N GLY A 86 -13.74 -3.84 -11.35
CA GLY A 86 -14.01 -2.66 -10.52
C GLY A 86 -12.80 -2.09 -9.77
N GLU A 87 -11.63 -2.73 -9.86
CA GLU A 87 -10.40 -2.23 -9.24
C GLU A 87 -9.81 -1.03 -9.99
N GLY A 88 -9.41 -0.01 -9.21
CA GLY A 88 -8.73 1.19 -9.71
C GLY A 88 -7.25 0.94 -10.03
N TRP A 89 -6.66 1.78 -10.87
CA TRP A 89 -5.24 1.69 -11.19
C TRP A 89 -4.36 2.15 -10.03
N ILE A 90 -4.82 3.11 -9.24
CA ILE A 90 -4.11 3.55 -8.03
C ILE A 90 -4.03 2.42 -6.99
N GLU A 91 -5.07 1.60 -6.87
CA GLU A 91 -5.10 0.43 -5.99
C GLU A 91 -4.14 -0.67 -6.48
N LEU A 92 -4.12 -0.97 -7.78
CA LEU A 92 -3.13 -1.87 -8.36
C LEU A 92 -1.69 -1.37 -8.18
N TYR A 93 -1.48 -0.07 -8.35
CA TYR A 93 -0.19 0.55 -8.10
C TYR A 93 0.22 0.43 -6.62
N HIS A 94 -0.72 0.61 -5.68
CA HIS A 94 -0.48 0.35 -4.26
C HIS A 94 -0.01 -1.09 -4.02
N HIS A 95 -0.71 -2.06 -4.59
CA HIS A 95 -0.34 -3.47 -4.44
C HIS A 95 1.02 -3.80 -5.06
N LEU A 96 1.39 -3.16 -6.17
CA LEU A 96 2.72 -3.28 -6.76
C LEU A 96 3.81 -2.73 -5.82
N LEU A 97 3.59 -1.56 -5.22
CA LEU A 97 4.51 -1.00 -4.22
C LEU A 97 4.65 -1.94 -3.02
N MET A 98 3.54 -2.50 -2.54
CA MET A 98 3.54 -3.47 -1.45
C MET A 98 4.34 -4.73 -1.81
N LEU A 99 4.16 -5.27 -3.03
CA LEU A 99 4.90 -6.43 -3.53
C LEU A 99 6.42 -6.20 -3.53
N ARG A 100 6.85 -4.98 -3.87
CA ARG A 100 8.27 -4.58 -3.89
C ARG A 100 8.83 -4.22 -2.51
N ALA A 101 7.97 -3.89 -1.56
CA ALA A 101 8.38 -3.52 -0.22
C ALA A 101 8.96 -4.73 0.52
N ARG A 102 9.94 -4.48 1.39
CA ARG A 102 10.47 -5.51 2.27
C ARG A 102 9.36 -5.97 3.22
N LEU A 103 9.09 -7.28 3.24
CA LEU A 103 8.14 -7.87 4.18
C LEU A 103 8.55 -7.56 5.62
N ALA A 104 7.59 -7.07 6.40
CA ALA A 104 7.78 -6.64 7.76
C ALA A 104 6.57 -7.05 8.60
N PHE A 105 6.81 -7.39 9.87
CA PHE A 105 5.76 -7.66 10.83
C PHE A 105 5.34 -6.34 11.48
N ASP A 106 4.31 -5.70 10.92
CA ASP A 106 3.76 -4.43 11.42
C ASP A 106 3.01 -4.60 12.75
N GLN A 107 2.48 -5.80 13.02
CA GLN A 107 1.69 -6.07 14.21
C GLN A 107 2.33 -7.19 15.03
N LEU A 108 2.57 -6.90 16.31
CA LEU A 108 3.04 -7.87 17.29
C LEU A 108 1.94 -8.09 18.33
N LEU A 109 1.46 -9.32 18.45
CA LEU A 109 0.37 -9.69 19.36
C LEU A 109 0.90 -10.61 20.46
N GLY A 110 0.77 -10.16 21.72
CA GLY A 110 1.30 -10.83 22.90
C GLY A 110 2.29 -9.95 23.67
N ARG A 111 2.54 -10.27 24.94
CA ARG A 111 3.46 -9.51 25.82
C ARG A 111 4.93 -9.82 25.57
N TYR A 112 5.24 -11.02 25.08
CA TYR A 112 6.60 -11.56 25.06
C TYR A 112 7.23 -11.57 23.67
N ILE A 113 6.85 -10.61 22.83
CA ILE A 113 7.32 -10.47 21.45
C ILE A 113 7.81 -9.05 21.14
N GLU A 114 8.91 -8.94 20.43
CA GLU A 114 9.51 -7.66 20.05
C GLU A 114 10.31 -7.76 18.73
N HIS A 115 10.56 -6.61 18.10
CA HIS A 115 11.47 -6.52 16.96
C HIS A 115 12.92 -6.55 17.41
N LYS A 116 13.75 -7.34 16.73
CA LYS A 116 15.18 -7.41 17.05
C LYS A 116 15.90 -6.18 16.47
N GLU A 117 16.57 -5.42 17.32
CA GLU A 117 17.41 -4.27 16.91
C GLU A 117 16.64 -3.21 16.07
N GLY A 118 15.31 -3.14 16.22
CA GLY A 118 14.46 -2.26 15.42
C GLY A 118 14.17 -2.74 13.99
N ASP A 119 14.69 -3.90 13.57
CA ASP A 119 14.35 -4.49 12.28
C ASP A 119 12.96 -5.15 12.35
N LYS A 120 11.98 -4.54 11.68
CA LYS A 120 10.60 -5.06 11.64
C LYS A 120 10.45 -6.39 10.91
N ALA A 121 11.45 -6.82 10.13
CA ALA A 121 11.45 -8.13 9.49
C ALA A 121 11.92 -9.25 10.43
N VAL A 122 12.50 -8.91 11.60
CA VAL A 122 13.05 -9.88 12.54
C VAL A 122 12.37 -9.76 13.88
N VAL A 123 11.71 -10.84 14.30
CA VAL A 123 10.99 -10.90 15.58
C VAL A 123 11.66 -11.86 16.54
N ARG A 124 11.64 -11.52 17.81
CA ARG A 124 12.02 -12.38 18.93
C ARG A 124 10.80 -12.59 19.79
N SER A 125 10.44 -13.85 20.04
CA SER A 125 9.39 -14.22 20.98
C SER A 125 9.92 -15.19 22.02
N THR A 126 9.42 -15.07 23.26
CA THR A 126 9.73 -15.98 24.38
C THR A 126 8.49 -16.66 24.96
N GLY A 127 7.30 -16.45 24.38
CA GLY A 127 6.04 -17.04 24.84
C GLY A 127 5.01 -17.23 23.72
N GLU A 128 3.75 -17.44 24.09
CA GLU A 128 2.62 -17.56 23.15
C GLU A 128 2.28 -16.19 22.55
N SER A 129 2.93 -15.86 21.45
CA SER A 129 2.77 -14.58 20.77
C SER A 129 2.87 -14.79 19.26
N SER A 130 2.24 -13.89 18.50
CA SER A 130 2.23 -13.96 17.04
C SER A 130 2.71 -12.66 16.44
N ALA A 131 3.52 -12.76 15.39
CA ALA A 131 3.88 -11.65 14.53
C ALA A 131 3.03 -11.71 13.26
N ILE A 132 2.37 -10.60 12.92
CA ILE A 132 1.50 -10.51 11.75
C ILE A 132 2.08 -9.48 10.78
N CYS A 133 2.15 -9.88 9.52
CA CYS A 133 2.35 -8.97 8.39
C CYS A 133 0.96 -8.54 7.90
N GLY A 134 0.40 -7.54 8.55
CA GLY A 134 -0.94 -7.02 8.29
C GLY A 134 -0.98 -6.04 7.14
N ASN A 135 0.13 -5.34 6.87
CA ASN A 135 0.21 -4.38 5.78
C ASN A 135 0.33 -5.05 4.40
N HIS A 136 0.68 -6.34 4.33
CA HIS A 136 0.87 -7.06 3.08
C HIS A 136 -0.28 -8.04 2.82
N ILE A 137 -1.35 -7.53 2.20
CA ILE A 137 -2.53 -8.32 1.86
C ILE A 137 -2.22 -9.22 0.67
N MET A 138 -2.18 -10.53 0.90
CA MET A 138 -2.04 -11.52 -0.17
C MET A 138 -3.32 -11.55 -1.02
N ARG A 139 -3.19 -11.20 -2.30
CA ARG A 139 -4.27 -11.27 -3.31
C ARG A 139 -4.33 -12.66 -3.96
N ALA A 140 -5.13 -12.81 -5.01
CA ALA A 140 -5.13 -14.03 -5.84
C ALA A 140 -3.74 -14.30 -6.42
N GLY A 141 -3.36 -15.58 -6.53
CA GLY A 141 -2.07 -15.98 -7.07
C GLY A 141 -1.32 -16.95 -6.16
N LYS A 142 -0.06 -17.21 -6.49
CA LYS A 142 0.85 -18.06 -5.70
C LYS A 142 1.81 -17.18 -4.93
N HIS A 143 1.73 -17.22 -3.60
CA HIS A 143 2.58 -16.43 -2.68
C HIS A 143 3.55 -17.33 -1.95
N TRP A 144 4.81 -16.92 -1.89
CA TRP A 144 5.89 -17.72 -1.31
C TRP A 144 6.60 -16.83 -0.29
N ALA A 145 6.93 -17.39 0.87
CA ALA A 145 7.65 -16.67 1.91
C ALA A 145 8.71 -17.59 2.52
N THR A 146 9.90 -17.05 2.76
CA THR A 146 11.02 -17.77 3.34
C THR A 146 11.26 -17.24 4.75
N PHE A 147 11.31 -18.14 5.72
CA PHE A 147 11.55 -17.81 7.12
C PHE A 147 12.85 -18.45 7.58
N ILE A 148 13.64 -17.71 8.35
CA ILE A 148 14.87 -18.22 8.98
C ILE A 148 14.60 -18.26 10.49
N SER A 149 14.64 -19.46 11.08
CA SER A 149 14.52 -19.65 12.53
C SER A 149 15.83 -20.10 13.14
N SER A 150 16.23 -19.48 14.25
CA SER A 150 17.49 -19.76 14.94
C SER A 150 17.37 -20.75 16.11
N ARG A 151 16.15 -21.21 16.46
CA ARG A 151 15.91 -22.16 17.56
C ARG A 151 14.76 -23.13 17.29
N HIS A 152 14.83 -24.32 17.91
CA HIS A 152 13.84 -25.40 17.87
C HIS A 152 12.57 -25.10 18.70
N SER A 153 11.95 -23.95 18.50
CA SER A 153 10.63 -23.65 19.07
C SER A 153 9.52 -24.10 18.13
N TYR A 154 8.36 -24.46 18.70
CA TYR A 154 7.12 -24.74 17.97
C TYR A 154 6.66 -23.48 17.22
N LEU A 155 7.17 -23.27 16.00
CA LEU A 155 6.79 -22.18 15.13
C LEU A 155 5.62 -22.63 14.25
N SER A 156 4.49 -21.95 14.35
CA SER A 156 3.40 -22.06 13.38
C SER A 156 3.47 -20.90 12.41
N VAL A 157 3.48 -21.19 11.11
CA VAL A 157 3.36 -20.20 10.05
C VAL A 157 2.05 -20.47 9.31
N GLY A 158 1.31 -19.41 8.99
CA GLY A 158 0.05 -19.54 8.28
C GLY A 158 -0.43 -18.22 7.71
N VAL A 159 -1.53 -18.31 6.97
CA VAL A 159 -2.24 -17.15 6.42
C VAL A 159 -3.41 -16.82 7.34
N ILE A 160 -3.52 -15.56 7.70
CA ILE A 160 -4.62 -15.03 8.51
C ILE A 160 -5.26 -13.86 7.76
N ARG A 161 -6.54 -13.60 8.05
CA ARG A 161 -7.20 -12.40 7.56
C ARG A 161 -6.58 -11.15 8.19
N PRO A 162 -6.68 -9.98 7.54
CA PRO A 162 -6.28 -8.72 8.16
C PRO A 162 -6.96 -8.53 9.52
N LEU A 163 -6.19 -8.18 10.54
CA LEU A 163 -6.66 -7.94 11.91
C LEU A 163 -6.36 -6.48 12.32
N PRO A 164 -6.99 -5.49 11.68
CA PRO A 164 -6.65 -4.08 11.93
C PRO A 164 -6.88 -3.70 13.40
N GLY A 165 -5.87 -3.08 14.02
CA GLY A 165 -5.95 -2.54 15.39
C GLY A 165 -5.94 -3.60 16.51
N TRP A 166 -5.56 -4.84 16.22
CA TRP A 166 -5.47 -5.88 17.25
C TRP A 166 -4.25 -5.71 18.16
N ASP A 167 -3.19 -5.10 17.68
CA ASP A 167 -1.99 -4.71 18.42
C ASP A 167 -2.32 -3.75 19.59
N GLN A 168 -3.35 -2.92 19.42
CA GLN A 168 -3.80 -1.98 20.44
C GLN A 168 -4.57 -2.64 21.59
N ARG A 169 -4.97 -3.91 21.44
CA ARG A 169 -5.77 -4.63 22.46
C ARG A 169 -4.96 -5.14 23.65
N ALA A 170 -3.63 -4.92 23.64
CA ALA A 170 -2.70 -5.28 24.72
C ALA A 170 -2.89 -6.72 25.24
N LEU A 171 -3.04 -7.67 24.32
CA LEU A 171 -3.22 -9.08 24.65
C LEU A 171 -1.95 -9.63 25.32
N GLU A 172 -2.10 -10.31 26.47
CA GLU A 172 -0.96 -10.93 27.15
C GLU A 172 -0.39 -12.09 26.34
N GLU A 173 -1.27 -12.89 25.75
CA GLU A 173 -0.95 -14.05 24.91
C GLU A 173 -1.87 -14.06 23.70
N PHE A 174 -1.34 -14.41 22.53
CA PHE A 174 -2.15 -14.54 21.32
C PHE A 174 -1.60 -15.61 20.38
N THR A 175 -2.47 -16.54 20.02
CA THR A 175 -2.29 -17.44 18.89
C THR A 175 -3.61 -17.58 18.12
N PRO A 176 -3.59 -17.53 16.77
CA PRO A 176 -4.79 -17.70 15.94
C PRO A 176 -5.53 -19.02 16.15
N THR A 177 -4.82 -20.04 16.63
CA THR A 177 -5.39 -21.38 16.89
C THR A 177 -6.10 -21.46 18.24
N ASN A 178 -5.95 -20.46 19.13
CA ASN A 178 -6.57 -20.48 20.44
C ASN A 178 -8.10 -20.26 20.31
N PRO A 179 -8.93 -21.19 20.81
CA PRO A 179 -10.38 -21.10 20.72
C PRO A 179 -10.98 -19.84 21.36
N ARG A 180 -10.28 -19.24 22.33
CA ARG A 180 -10.71 -18.00 23.00
C ARG A 180 -10.91 -16.85 22.02
N PHE A 181 -10.11 -16.78 20.95
CA PHE A 181 -10.14 -15.67 20.01
C PHE A 181 -11.02 -15.93 18.78
N TRP A 182 -11.48 -17.16 18.54
CA TRP A 182 -12.25 -17.51 17.33
C TRP A 182 -13.49 -16.64 17.13
N ARG A 183 -14.28 -16.39 18.20
CA ARG A 183 -15.46 -15.53 18.09
C ARG A 183 -15.11 -14.09 17.74
N ALA A 184 -14.00 -13.58 18.27
CA ALA A 184 -13.53 -12.24 17.96
C ALA A 184 -13.03 -12.16 16.52
N MET A 185 -12.24 -13.14 16.07
CA MET A 185 -11.74 -13.21 14.69
C MET A 185 -12.86 -13.39 13.66
N LEU A 186 -13.93 -14.12 13.99
CA LEU A 186 -15.10 -14.27 13.12
C LEU A 186 -15.92 -12.98 12.95
N ARG A 187 -15.76 -12.00 13.86
CA ARG A 187 -16.43 -10.69 13.76
C ARG A 187 -15.69 -9.70 12.87
N GLU A 188 -14.42 -9.94 12.57
CA GLU A 188 -13.63 -9.14 11.61
C GLU A 188 -13.95 -9.54 10.15
N ARG A 189 -15.25 -9.73 9.83
CA ARG A 189 -15.77 -10.18 8.54
C ARG A 189 -16.11 -9.02 7.62
#